data_AF-Q8C2Z1-F1
#
_entry.id   AF-Q8C2Z1-F1
#
_cell.length_a   1.000
_cell.length_b   1.000
_cell.length_c   1.000
_cell.angle_alpha   90.00
_cell.angle_beta   90.00
_cell.angle_gamma   90.00
#
_symmetry.space_group_name_H-M   'P 1'
#
loop_
_entity.id
_entity.type
_entity.pdbx_description
1 polymer ?
#
loop_
_entity_poly.entity_id
_entity_poly.type
_entity_poly.pdbx_seq_one_letter_code
_entity_poly.pdbx_strand_id
1 'polypeptide(L)'
;MYKVYLGDIPLKTKEGAVLKPELKRDPVSTRVKLKIVPHLLRSRQAAETFPANIQVVYDGLFGTNTNSKLRTLSLQFVHHICLTCPEIKIKPLGPMLLNGLTKLINEYKEDPKLLSMAYSAVGKLSSRMPHLFTKDIALVQQLFEALCKEEPETRLAIQEALSMMVGAYSTLEGAQRTLMEALVASYLIKPEVQVRQVAVKFASTVFPSDHIPSRYLLLLAAGDPREEVHGEAQRVLRCLPG
;
A
#
# COMPACT_ATOMS: atom_id res chain seq x y z
N MET A 1 -25.47 -5.18 9.87
CA MET A 1 -24.81 -5.93 8.76
C MET A 1 -23.59 -6.71 9.21
N TYR A 2 -22.66 -6.14 9.97
CA TYR A 2 -21.43 -6.86 10.37
C TYR A 2 -21.64 -8.19 11.11
N LYS A 3 -22.54 -8.22 12.10
CA LYS A 3 -22.88 -9.47 12.81
C LYS A 3 -23.49 -10.54 11.88
N VAL A 4 -24.21 -10.12 10.84
CA VAL A 4 -24.74 -11.05 9.81
C VAL A 4 -23.60 -11.56 8.93
N TYR A 5 -22.66 -10.71 8.57
CA TYR A 5 -21.51 -11.10 7.74
C TYR A 5 -20.57 -12.06 8.49
N LEU A 6 -20.19 -11.70 9.71
CA LEU A 6 -19.12 -12.34 10.47
C LEU A 6 -19.59 -13.49 11.38
N GLY A 7 -20.90 -13.58 11.65
CA GLY A 7 -21.40 -14.45 12.71
C GLY A 7 -20.98 -13.97 14.10
N ASP A 8 -21.04 -14.87 15.08
CA ASP A 8 -20.51 -14.63 16.42
C ASP A 8 -19.01 -14.95 16.43
N ILE A 9 -18.20 -13.90 16.27
CA ILE A 9 -16.75 -14.00 16.45
C ILE A 9 -16.48 -14.16 17.95
N PRO A 10 -15.67 -15.13 18.39
CA PRO A 10 -15.19 -15.19 19.77
C PRO A 10 -14.25 -14.01 20.02
N LEU A 11 -14.82 -12.87 20.36
CA LEU A 11 -14.08 -11.78 20.97
C LEU A 11 -13.61 -12.31 22.32
N LYS A 12 -12.32 -12.13 22.66
CA LYS A 12 -11.87 -12.18 24.06
C LYS A 12 -12.49 -10.99 24.79
N THR A 13 -13.80 -11.00 25.02
CA THR A 13 -14.44 -10.08 25.95
C THR A 13 -13.96 -10.40 27.35
N LYS A 14 -13.74 -9.36 28.16
CA LYS A 14 -13.30 -9.47 29.56
C LYS A 14 -14.31 -10.17 30.49
N GLU A 15 -15.37 -10.73 29.96
CA GLU A 15 -16.36 -11.50 30.71
C GLU A 15 -16.64 -12.79 29.94
N GLY A 16 -16.31 -13.91 30.58
CA GLY A 16 -16.39 -15.27 30.05
C GLY A 16 -17.81 -15.80 29.88
N ALA A 17 -18.66 -15.07 29.17
CA ALA A 17 -19.95 -15.59 28.73
C ALA A 17 -19.71 -16.52 27.53
N VAL A 18 -19.47 -17.81 27.80
CA VAL A 18 -19.49 -18.85 26.78
C VAL A 18 -20.92 -18.91 26.23
N LEU A 19 -21.12 -18.37 25.02
CA LEU A 19 -22.39 -18.50 24.29
C LEU A 19 -22.73 -19.97 24.13
N LYS A 20 -23.97 -20.35 24.45
CA LYS A 20 -24.44 -21.73 24.25
C LYS A 20 -24.25 -22.12 22.79
N PRO A 21 -23.82 -23.37 22.48
CA PRO A 21 -23.52 -23.79 21.11
C PRO A 21 -24.66 -23.54 20.12
N GLU A 22 -25.90 -23.73 20.58
CA GLU A 22 -27.15 -23.50 19.83
C GLU A 22 -27.43 -22.03 19.48
N LEU A 23 -26.80 -21.08 20.17
CA LEU A 23 -26.94 -19.64 19.91
C LEU A 23 -25.78 -19.08 19.07
N LYS A 24 -24.74 -19.88 18.84
CA LYS A 24 -23.57 -19.47 18.06
C LYS A 24 -23.93 -19.41 16.59
N ARG A 25 -23.73 -18.26 15.97
CA ARG A 25 -23.93 -18.08 14.53
C ARG A 25 -22.60 -18.17 13.79
N ASP A 26 -22.55 -19.02 12.78
CA ASP A 26 -21.40 -19.08 11.89
C ASP A 26 -21.40 -17.90 10.89
N PRO A 27 -20.23 -17.53 10.35
CA PRO A 27 -20.13 -16.59 9.24
C PRO A 27 -20.98 -17.07 8.06
N VAL A 28 -21.61 -16.12 7.35
CA VAL A 28 -22.46 -16.48 6.20
C VAL A 28 -21.65 -17.01 5.02
N SER A 29 -22.31 -17.72 4.11
CA SER A 29 -21.66 -18.27 2.91
C SER A 29 -21.11 -17.17 1.99
N THR A 30 -20.14 -17.52 1.15
CA THR A 30 -19.54 -16.61 0.15
C THR A 30 -20.60 -15.91 -0.71
N ARG A 31 -21.67 -16.61 -1.09
CA ARG A 31 -22.78 -16.05 -1.87
C ARG A 31 -23.48 -14.88 -1.16
N VAL A 32 -23.63 -14.96 0.16
CA VAL A 32 -24.23 -13.90 0.97
C VAL A 32 -23.22 -12.78 1.20
N LYS A 33 -21.95 -13.11 1.48
CA LYS A 33 -20.86 -12.12 1.59
C LYS A 33 -20.77 -11.22 0.35
N LEU A 34 -20.84 -11.81 -0.84
CA LEU A 34 -20.85 -11.09 -2.14
C LEU A 34 -22.02 -10.12 -2.30
N LYS A 35 -23.13 -10.31 -1.58
CA LYS A 35 -24.26 -9.36 -1.57
C LYS A 35 -24.09 -8.28 -0.50
N ILE A 36 -23.49 -8.60 0.64
CA ILE A 36 -23.32 -7.67 1.77
C ILE A 36 -22.22 -6.63 1.48
N VAL A 37 -21.04 -7.05 1.02
CA VAL A 37 -19.88 -6.14 0.85
C VAL A 37 -20.19 -4.94 -0.07
N PRO A 38 -20.92 -5.08 -1.20
CA PRO A 38 -21.34 -3.94 -2.01
C PRO A 38 -22.14 -2.86 -1.25
N HIS A 39 -22.91 -3.24 -0.22
CA HIS A 39 -23.60 -2.27 0.62
C HIS A 39 -22.65 -1.60 1.63
N LEU A 40 -21.66 -2.34 2.15
CA LEU A 40 -20.63 -1.77 3.03
C LEU A 40 -19.79 -0.72 2.28
N LEU A 41 -19.48 -0.97 0.99
CA LEU A 41 -18.75 -0.03 0.11
C LEU A 41 -19.46 1.32 -0.06
N ARG A 42 -20.78 1.38 0.12
CA ARG A 42 -21.56 2.63 0.01
C ARG A 42 -21.76 3.33 1.34
N SER A 43 -21.31 2.73 2.44
CA SER A 43 -21.57 3.23 3.78
C SER A 43 -20.31 3.87 4.37
N ARG A 44 -20.42 5.14 4.76
CA ARG A 44 -19.37 5.82 5.53
C ARG A 44 -19.21 5.22 6.92
N GLN A 45 -20.33 4.99 7.63
CA GLN A 45 -20.31 4.36 8.95
C GLN A 45 -19.62 3.00 8.92
N ALA A 46 -19.80 2.22 7.85
CA ALA A 46 -19.13 0.95 7.68
C ALA A 46 -17.60 1.10 7.73
N ALA A 47 -17.03 2.02 6.95
CA ALA A 47 -15.58 2.27 6.94
C ALA A 47 -15.02 2.66 8.32
N GLU A 48 -15.84 3.26 9.17
CA GLU A 48 -15.46 3.81 10.48
C GLU A 48 -15.66 2.85 11.67
N THR A 49 -16.39 1.74 11.48
CA THR A 49 -16.80 0.87 12.58
C THR A 49 -15.72 -0.18 12.90
N PHE A 50 -14.79 0.19 13.77
CA PHE A 50 -13.81 -0.72 14.35
C PHE A 50 -14.43 -1.58 15.48
N PRO A 51 -14.09 -2.89 15.60
CA PRO A 51 -13.16 -3.68 14.79
C PRO A 51 -13.78 -4.36 13.57
N ALA A 52 -15.09 -4.20 13.36
CA ALA A 52 -15.83 -4.96 12.37
C ALA A 52 -15.37 -4.71 10.92
N ASN A 53 -14.96 -3.48 10.59
CA ASN A 53 -14.42 -3.13 9.28
C ASN A 53 -13.16 -3.96 8.93
N ILE A 54 -12.20 -4.08 9.84
CA ILE A 54 -10.98 -4.87 9.66
C ILE A 54 -11.31 -6.36 9.63
N GLN A 55 -12.23 -6.82 10.46
CA GLN A 55 -12.64 -8.23 10.45
C GLN A 55 -13.23 -8.64 9.10
N VAL A 56 -14.07 -7.80 8.48
CA VAL A 56 -14.58 -8.03 7.12
C VAL A 56 -13.46 -8.04 6.08
N VAL A 57 -12.48 -7.13 6.19
CA VAL A 57 -11.32 -7.11 5.29
C VAL A 57 -10.56 -8.43 5.39
N TYR A 58 -10.15 -8.85 6.59
CA TYR A 58 -9.36 -10.07 6.76
C TYR A 58 -10.13 -11.34 6.41
N ASP A 59 -11.41 -11.43 6.77
CA ASP A 59 -12.25 -12.57 6.38
C ASP A 59 -12.40 -12.66 4.85
N GLY A 60 -12.61 -11.55 4.16
CA GLY A 60 -12.78 -11.59 2.71
C GLY A 60 -11.47 -11.77 1.94
N LEU A 61 -10.33 -11.33 2.47
CA LEU A 61 -9.02 -11.56 1.84
C LEU A 61 -8.47 -12.97 2.09
N PHE A 62 -8.59 -13.46 3.34
CA PHE A 62 -7.86 -14.64 3.82
C PHE A 62 -8.74 -15.71 4.47
N GLY A 63 -10.06 -15.48 4.59
CA GLY A 63 -10.96 -16.45 5.21
C GLY A 63 -11.14 -17.73 4.38
N THR A 64 -11.59 -18.79 5.04
CA THR A 64 -11.81 -20.12 4.43
C THR A 64 -12.85 -20.10 3.31
N ASN A 65 -13.87 -19.23 3.42
CA ASN A 65 -14.98 -19.11 2.48
C ASN A 65 -14.82 -17.91 1.53
N THR A 66 -13.65 -17.78 0.87
CA THR A 66 -13.37 -16.69 -0.08
C THR A 66 -13.11 -17.15 -1.51
N ASN A 67 -13.16 -16.22 -2.46
CA ASN A 67 -12.81 -16.40 -3.86
C ASN A 67 -12.30 -15.07 -4.46
N SER A 68 -11.78 -15.08 -5.70
CA SER A 68 -11.21 -13.86 -6.34
C SER A 68 -12.19 -12.67 -6.35
N LYS A 69 -13.49 -12.92 -6.57
CA LYS A 69 -14.51 -11.86 -6.56
C LYS A 69 -14.71 -11.25 -5.17
N LEU A 70 -14.73 -12.07 -4.11
CA LEU A 70 -14.83 -11.56 -2.75
C LEU A 70 -13.56 -10.81 -2.33
N ARG A 71 -12.37 -11.32 -2.70
CA ARG A 71 -11.09 -10.61 -2.47
C ARG A 71 -11.06 -9.24 -3.12
N THR A 72 -11.53 -9.15 -4.37
CA THR A 72 -11.68 -7.88 -5.09
C THR A 72 -12.57 -6.91 -4.33
N LEU A 73 -13.75 -7.35 -3.88
CA LEU A 73 -14.67 -6.50 -3.09
C LEU A 73 -14.06 -6.08 -1.74
N SER A 74 -13.31 -6.97 -1.09
CA SER A 74 -12.60 -6.65 0.15
C SER A 74 -11.48 -5.63 -0.07
N LEU A 75 -10.72 -5.71 -1.16
CA LEU A 75 -9.74 -4.67 -1.50
C LEU A 75 -10.41 -3.33 -1.85
N GLN A 76 -11.53 -3.35 -2.57
CA GLN A 76 -12.33 -2.13 -2.76
C GLN A 76 -12.76 -1.55 -1.40
N PHE A 77 -13.05 -2.40 -0.42
CA PHE A 77 -13.42 -1.94 0.92
C PHE A 77 -12.22 -1.38 1.69
N VAL A 78 -11.02 -1.93 1.50
CA VAL A 78 -9.77 -1.32 1.98
C VAL A 78 -9.58 0.07 1.37
N HIS A 79 -9.75 0.23 0.05
CA HIS A 79 -9.67 1.54 -0.61
C HIS A 79 -10.70 2.52 -0.04
N HIS A 80 -11.93 2.06 0.20
CA HIS A 80 -12.99 2.86 0.81
C HIS A 80 -12.64 3.28 2.24
N ILE A 81 -12.04 2.39 3.05
CA ILE A 81 -11.54 2.74 4.40
C ILE A 81 -10.44 3.80 4.29
N CYS A 82 -9.45 3.59 3.41
CA CYS A 82 -8.35 4.53 3.18
C CYS A 82 -8.81 5.89 2.66
N LEU A 83 -9.99 5.98 2.03
CA LEU A 83 -10.55 7.24 1.53
C LEU A 83 -11.45 7.92 2.57
N THR A 84 -12.36 7.15 3.18
CA THR A 84 -13.52 7.69 3.89
C THR A 84 -13.33 7.77 5.41
N CYS A 85 -12.52 6.90 6.01
CA CYS A 85 -12.38 6.82 7.47
C CYS A 85 -11.69 8.06 8.04
N PRO A 86 -12.23 8.78 9.04
CA PRO A 86 -11.59 9.95 9.65
C PRO A 86 -10.20 9.64 10.22
N GLU A 87 -9.33 10.65 10.26
CA GLU A 87 -7.91 10.47 10.65
C GLU A 87 -7.75 9.81 12.03
N ILE A 88 -8.55 10.23 13.01
CA ILE A 88 -8.52 9.67 14.38
C ILE A 88 -8.89 8.18 14.38
N LYS A 89 -9.82 7.78 13.51
CA LYS A 89 -10.33 6.41 13.45
C LYS A 89 -9.47 5.47 12.60
N ILE A 90 -8.80 6.00 11.56
CA ILE A 90 -7.92 5.18 10.70
C ILE A 90 -6.56 4.90 11.35
N LYS A 91 -6.06 5.79 12.23
CA LYS A 91 -4.79 5.61 12.94
C LYS A 91 -4.59 4.21 13.54
N PRO A 92 -5.52 3.65 14.34
CA PRO A 92 -5.37 2.30 14.86
C PRO A 92 -5.52 1.18 13.82
N LEU A 93 -6.11 1.48 12.65
CA LEU A 93 -6.31 0.52 11.55
C LEU A 93 -5.08 0.40 10.66
N GLY A 94 -4.30 1.48 10.53
CA GLY A 94 -3.20 1.59 9.59
C GLY A 94 -2.23 0.41 9.59
N PRO A 95 -1.65 0.01 10.75
CA PRO A 95 -0.76 -1.15 10.83
C PRO A 95 -1.42 -2.46 10.41
N MET A 96 -2.72 -2.66 10.73
CA MET A 96 -3.46 -3.86 10.34
C MET A 96 -3.72 -3.88 8.82
N LEU A 97 -4.10 -2.75 8.24
CA LEU A 97 -4.29 -2.63 6.80
C LEU A 97 -2.97 -2.87 6.05
N LEU A 98 -1.88 -2.26 6.50
CA LEU A 98 -0.56 -2.44 5.90
C LEU A 98 -0.14 -3.91 5.92
N ASN A 99 -0.24 -4.57 7.08
CA ASN A 99 0.07 -6.00 7.22
C ASN A 99 -0.81 -6.88 6.31
N GLY A 100 -2.12 -6.61 6.24
CA GLY A 100 -3.01 -7.33 5.33
C GLY A 100 -2.61 -7.14 3.86
N LEU A 101 -2.25 -5.93 3.45
CA LEU A 101 -1.85 -5.63 2.07
C LEU A 101 -0.49 -6.25 1.71
N THR A 102 0.52 -6.15 2.58
CA THR A 102 1.84 -6.75 2.33
C THR A 102 1.76 -8.27 2.31
N LYS A 103 0.97 -8.87 3.21
CA LYS A 103 0.67 -10.30 3.17
C LYS A 103 0.05 -10.72 1.84
N LEU A 104 -0.95 -9.97 1.36
CA LEU A 104 -1.61 -10.26 0.09
C LEU A 104 -0.62 -10.19 -1.09
N ILE A 105 0.22 -9.15 -1.13
CA ILE A 105 1.25 -8.98 -2.16
C ILE A 105 2.25 -10.15 -2.17
N ASN A 106 2.62 -10.65 -0.99
CA ASN A 106 3.62 -11.70 -0.86
C ASN A 106 3.07 -13.10 -1.18
N GLU A 107 1.82 -13.38 -0.78
CA GLU A 107 1.23 -14.72 -0.87
C GLU A 107 0.39 -14.94 -2.13
N TYR A 108 -0.19 -13.89 -2.74
CA TYR A 108 -1.17 -14.02 -3.82
C TYR A 108 -0.67 -13.38 -5.12
N LYS A 109 0.24 -14.09 -5.81
CA LYS A 109 0.89 -13.60 -7.04
C LYS A 109 0.17 -13.97 -8.35
N GLU A 110 -0.86 -14.81 -8.27
CA GLU A 110 -1.51 -15.41 -9.46
C GLU A 110 -2.55 -14.50 -10.12
N ASP A 111 -3.00 -13.44 -9.44
CA ASP A 111 -4.05 -12.52 -9.92
C ASP A 111 -3.46 -11.09 -10.06
N PRO A 112 -2.96 -10.71 -11.26
CA PRO A 112 -2.33 -9.41 -11.50
C PRO A 112 -3.23 -8.22 -11.17
N LYS A 113 -4.55 -8.38 -11.39
CA LYS A 113 -5.54 -7.35 -11.08
C LYS A 113 -5.66 -7.15 -9.57
N LEU A 114 -5.71 -8.25 -8.81
CA LEU A 114 -5.75 -8.19 -7.35
C LEU A 114 -4.44 -7.59 -6.79
N LEU A 115 -3.28 -7.96 -7.33
CA LEU A 115 -1.99 -7.38 -6.98
C LEU A 115 -1.95 -5.87 -7.25
N SER A 116 -2.39 -5.44 -8.42
CA SER A 116 -2.46 -4.01 -8.80
C SER A 116 -3.30 -3.21 -7.80
N MET A 117 -4.46 -3.75 -7.42
CA MET A 117 -5.31 -3.14 -6.39
C MET A 117 -4.64 -3.08 -5.01
N ALA A 118 -3.85 -4.10 -4.66
CA ALA A 118 -3.14 -4.15 -3.40
C ALA A 118 -2.02 -3.10 -3.35
N TYR A 119 -1.18 -3.01 -4.39
CA TYR A 119 -0.14 -1.96 -4.49
C TYR A 119 -0.75 -0.56 -4.45
N SER A 120 -1.83 -0.32 -5.19
CA SER A 120 -2.56 0.96 -5.14
C SER A 120 -3.08 1.27 -3.72
N ALA A 121 -3.55 0.26 -2.98
CA ALA A 121 -3.98 0.45 -1.59
C ALA A 121 -2.81 0.84 -0.67
N VAL A 122 -1.63 0.22 -0.86
CA VAL A 122 -0.40 0.57 -0.12
C VAL A 122 -0.02 2.03 -0.37
N GLY A 123 -0.02 2.48 -1.63
CA GLY A 123 0.27 3.88 -1.98
C GLY A 123 -0.74 4.89 -1.40
N LYS A 124 -2.03 4.55 -1.39
CA LYS A 124 -3.05 5.38 -0.73
C LYS A 124 -2.85 5.45 0.78
N LEU A 125 -2.49 4.33 1.41
CA LEU A 125 -2.22 4.28 2.83
C LEU A 125 -0.96 5.07 3.20
N SER A 126 0.10 5.00 2.40
CA SER A 126 1.34 5.73 2.63
C SER A 126 1.16 7.24 2.52
N SER A 127 0.41 7.72 1.53
CA SER A 127 0.08 9.15 1.40
C SER A 127 -0.71 9.65 2.61
N ARG A 128 -1.59 8.81 3.16
CA ARG A 128 -2.44 9.17 4.30
C ARG A 128 -1.75 9.04 5.67
N MET A 129 -0.86 8.06 5.81
CA MET A 129 -0.18 7.72 7.07
C MET A 129 1.32 7.49 6.82
N PRO A 130 2.07 8.54 6.43
CA PRO A 130 3.48 8.40 6.05
C PRO A 130 4.35 7.84 7.19
N HIS A 131 4.01 8.13 8.45
CA HIS A 131 4.71 7.62 9.63
C HIS A 131 4.76 6.09 9.75
N LEU A 132 3.87 5.36 9.07
CA LEU A 132 3.93 3.89 9.02
C LEU A 132 5.08 3.37 8.13
N PHE A 133 5.59 4.22 7.24
CA PHE A 133 6.53 3.87 6.18
C PHE A 133 7.92 4.45 6.40
N THR A 134 8.05 5.52 7.20
CA THR A 134 9.25 6.36 7.35
C THR A 134 10.58 5.62 7.56
N LYS A 135 10.57 4.41 8.11
CA LYS A 135 11.76 3.62 8.42
C LYS A 135 11.84 2.28 7.72
N ASP A 136 10.82 1.93 6.94
CA ASP A 136 10.75 0.65 6.26
C ASP A 136 11.31 0.77 4.83
N ILE A 137 12.64 0.77 4.75
CA ILE A 137 13.37 0.76 3.47
C ILE A 137 13.18 -0.58 2.76
N ALA A 138 12.97 -1.67 3.52
CA ALA A 138 12.79 -3.01 2.95
C ALA A 138 11.52 -3.08 2.10
N LEU A 139 10.43 -2.42 2.54
CA LEU A 139 9.21 -2.31 1.74
C LEU A 139 9.44 -1.54 0.43
N VAL A 140 10.18 -0.43 0.46
CA VAL A 140 10.52 0.32 -0.77
C VAL A 140 11.33 -0.55 -1.73
N GLN A 141 12.35 -1.24 -1.20
CA GLN A 141 13.14 -2.17 -1.98
C GLN A 141 12.26 -3.26 -2.60
N GLN A 142 11.36 -3.87 -1.82
CA GLN A 142 10.43 -4.89 -2.32
C GLN A 142 9.57 -4.36 -3.48
N LEU A 143 9.04 -3.14 -3.38
CA LEU A 143 8.23 -2.55 -4.44
C LEU A 143 9.06 -2.22 -5.69
N PHE A 144 10.29 -1.73 -5.55
CA PHE A 144 11.18 -1.54 -6.70
C PHE A 144 11.52 -2.88 -7.38
N GLU A 145 11.80 -3.94 -6.60
CA GLU A 145 12.05 -5.27 -7.14
C GLU A 145 10.82 -5.80 -7.90
N ALA A 146 9.61 -5.57 -7.37
CA ALA A 146 8.37 -5.91 -8.06
C ALA A 146 8.21 -5.10 -9.36
N LEU A 147 8.53 -3.81 -9.35
CA LEU A 147 8.45 -2.95 -10.55
C LEU A 147 9.35 -3.47 -11.69
N CYS A 148 10.45 -4.15 -11.36
CA CYS A 148 11.35 -4.76 -12.35
C CYS A 148 10.79 -6.08 -12.93
N LYS A 149 9.92 -6.78 -12.20
CA LYS A 149 9.54 -8.18 -12.49
C LYS A 149 8.11 -8.34 -13.00
N GLU A 150 7.19 -7.50 -12.53
CA GLU A 150 5.75 -7.67 -12.77
C GLU A 150 5.34 -7.31 -14.20
N GLU A 151 4.08 -7.59 -14.57
CA GLU A 151 3.52 -7.24 -15.89
C GLU A 151 3.14 -5.75 -16.00
N PRO A 152 3.00 -5.18 -17.21
CA PRO A 152 2.79 -3.74 -17.41
C PRO A 152 1.66 -3.09 -16.59
N GLU A 153 0.52 -3.76 -16.45
CA GLU A 153 -0.62 -3.26 -15.66
C GLU A 153 -0.26 -3.15 -14.16
N THR A 154 0.36 -4.20 -13.61
CA THR A 154 0.83 -4.21 -12.22
C THR A 154 1.98 -3.24 -11.99
N ARG A 155 2.90 -3.10 -12.95
CA ARG A 155 4.00 -2.11 -12.89
C ARG A 155 3.47 -0.69 -12.73
N LEU A 156 2.42 -0.33 -13.47
CA LEU A 156 1.81 0.99 -13.35
C LEU A 156 1.31 1.24 -11.92
N ALA A 157 0.59 0.28 -11.33
CA ALA A 157 0.11 0.39 -9.96
C ALA A 157 1.25 0.48 -8.93
N ILE A 158 2.36 -0.23 -9.15
CA ILE A 158 3.56 -0.15 -8.30
C ILE A 158 4.24 1.21 -8.43
N GLN A 159 4.40 1.71 -9.66
CA GLN A 159 4.98 3.02 -9.94
C GLN A 159 4.18 4.15 -9.26
N GLU A 160 2.85 4.09 -9.34
CA GLU A 160 1.96 5.01 -8.64
C GLU A 160 2.12 4.90 -7.12
N ALA A 161 2.18 3.68 -6.58
CA ALA A 161 2.35 3.47 -5.15
C ALA A 161 3.68 4.05 -4.63
N LEU A 162 4.78 3.75 -5.30
CA LEU A 162 6.11 4.31 -4.99
C LEU A 162 6.10 5.84 -5.09
N SER A 163 5.43 6.39 -6.10
CA SER A 163 5.24 7.83 -6.28
C SER A 163 4.46 8.49 -5.14
N MET A 164 3.47 7.81 -4.57
CA MET A 164 2.64 8.32 -3.46
C MET A 164 3.36 8.25 -2.11
N MET A 165 4.32 7.32 -1.94
CA MET A 165 5.03 7.14 -0.66
C MET A 165 6.35 7.88 -0.54
N VAL A 166 6.89 8.45 -1.62
CA VAL A 166 8.21 9.09 -1.61
C VAL A 166 8.38 10.14 -0.49
N GLY A 167 7.35 10.93 -0.22
CA GLY A 167 7.36 11.94 0.85
C GLY A 167 7.44 11.36 2.26
N ALA A 168 7.10 10.08 2.45
CA ALA A 168 7.27 9.41 3.75
C ALA A 168 8.75 9.22 4.13
N TYR A 169 9.67 9.32 3.18
CA TYR A 169 11.09 9.07 3.38
C TYR A 169 11.93 10.35 3.42
N SER A 170 11.33 11.55 3.34
CA SER A 170 12.08 12.82 3.27
C SER A 170 12.81 13.20 4.58
N THR A 171 12.56 12.48 5.67
CA THR A 171 13.18 12.71 6.99
C THR A 171 14.17 11.61 7.37
N LEU A 172 14.70 10.88 6.39
CA LEU A 172 15.71 9.85 6.63
C LEU A 172 17.06 10.48 7.01
N GLU A 173 17.70 9.89 8.03
CA GLU A 173 19.00 10.35 8.55
C GLU A 173 19.96 9.18 8.78
N GLY A 174 21.25 9.51 8.92
CA GLY A 174 22.31 8.54 9.23
C GLY A 174 22.33 7.34 8.28
N ALA A 175 22.45 6.14 8.85
CA ALA A 175 22.53 4.89 8.09
C ALA A 175 21.31 4.66 7.17
N GLN A 176 20.11 5.09 7.57
CA GLN A 176 18.91 4.90 6.76
C GLN A 176 18.94 5.77 5.50
N ARG A 177 19.47 7.00 5.60
CA ARG A 177 19.65 7.86 4.43
C ARG A 177 20.64 7.24 3.45
N THR A 178 21.78 6.78 3.94
CA THR A 178 22.82 6.11 3.12
C THR A 178 22.29 4.84 2.44
N LEU A 179 21.47 4.05 3.14
CA LEU A 179 20.82 2.89 2.53
C LEU A 179 19.87 3.29 1.40
N MET A 180 19.08 4.35 1.59
CA MET A 180 18.19 4.87 0.55
C MET A 180 19.00 5.41 -0.64
N GLU A 181 20.14 6.07 -0.42
CA GLU A 181 21.03 6.53 -1.49
C GLU A 181 21.51 5.37 -2.37
N ALA A 182 22.03 4.33 -1.73
CA ALA A 182 22.50 3.12 -2.42
C ALA A 182 21.36 2.42 -3.17
N LEU A 183 20.17 2.34 -2.55
CA LEU A 183 18.99 1.76 -3.15
C LEU A 183 18.61 2.52 -4.44
N VAL A 184 18.44 3.83 -4.35
CA VAL A 184 18.07 4.69 -5.50
C VAL A 184 19.11 4.60 -6.61
N ALA A 185 20.40 4.64 -6.28
CA ALA A 185 21.49 4.49 -7.25
C ALA A 185 21.41 3.14 -8.00
N SER A 186 21.12 2.05 -7.29
CA SER A 186 21.01 0.71 -7.89
C SER A 186 19.84 0.56 -8.86
N TYR A 187 18.76 1.32 -8.66
CA TYR A 187 17.58 1.31 -9.53
C TYR A 187 17.68 2.30 -10.69
N LEU A 188 18.52 3.33 -10.58
CA LEU A 188 18.74 4.29 -11.66
C LEU A 188 19.42 3.69 -12.90
N ILE A 189 20.08 2.53 -12.75
CA ILE A 189 20.78 1.85 -13.85
C ILE A 189 19.99 0.67 -14.44
N LYS A 190 18.73 0.49 -14.04
CA LYS A 190 17.90 -0.63 -14.53
C LYS A 190 17.42 -0.41 -15.96
N PRO A 191 17.25 -1.48 -16.75
CA PRO A 191 16.82 -1.34 -18.15
C PRO A 191 15.41 -0.79 -18.29
N GLU A 192 14.53 -1.02 -17.31
CA GLU A 192 13.15 -0.56 -17.30
C GLU A 192 13.07 0.95 -17.05
N VAL A 193 12.48 1.67 -18.01
CA VAL A 193 12.34 3.14 -17.95
C VAL A 193 11.52 3.60 -16.74
N GLN A 194 10.44 2.88 -16.44
CA GLN A 194 9.57 3.16 -15.29
C GLN A 194 10.34 3.07 -13.96
N VAL A 195 11.26 2.11 -13.84
CA VAL A 195 12.10 1.95 -12.64
C VAL A 195 13.02 3.15 -12.48
N ARG A 196 13.70 3.57 -13.55
CA ARG A 196 14.58 4.75 -13.53
C ARG A 196 13.80 6.04 -13.25
N GLN A 197 12.61 6.19 -13.82
CA GLN A 197 11.73 7.34 -13.57
C GLN A 197 11.36 7.46 -12.08
N VAL A 198 11.00 6.35 -11.43
CA VAL A 198 10.70 6.34 -9.99
C VAL A 198 11.97 6.61 -9.18
N ALA A 199 13.12 6.06 -9.57
CA ALA A 199 14.40 6.34 -8.91
C ALA A 199 14.76 7.84 -8.94
N VAL A 200 14.57 8.52 -10.07
CA VAL A 200 14.74 9.99 -10.19
C VAL A 200 13.81 10.73 -9.22
N LYS A 201 12.55 10.29 -9.12
CA LYS A 201 11.59 10.89 -8.18
C LYS A 201 12.05 10.75 -6.73
N PHE A 202 12.55 9.58 -6.33
CA PHE A 202 13.17 9.39 -5.01
C PHE A 202 14.40 10.29 -4.82
N ALA A 203 15.32 10.35 -5.80
CA ALA A 203 16.50 11.21 -5.75
C ALA A 203 16.15 12.69 -5.56
N SER A 204 15.06 13.15 -6.19
CA SER A 204 14.61 14.54 -6.14
C SER A 204 13.85 14.94 -4.87
N THR A 205 13.19 13.99 -4.20
CA THR A 205 12.22 14.30 -3.14
C THR A 205 12.65 13.81 -1.76
N VAL A 206 13.39 12.70 -1.67
CA VAL A 206 13.81 12.12 -0.39
C VAL A 206 14.98 12.89 0.22
N PHE A 207 15.85 13.44 -0.62
CA PHE A 207 17.08 14.07 -0.18
C PHE A 207 16.97 15.60 -0.23
N PRO A 208 17.63 16.31 0.70
CA PRO A 208 17.78 17.76 0.64
C PRO A 208 18.39 18.26 -0.68
N SER A 209 18.12 19.50 -1.05
CA SER A 209 18.62 20.12 -2.30
C SER A 209 20.14 20.27 -2.35
N ASP A 210 20.79 20.39 -1.20
CA ASP A 210 22.25 20.48 -1.04
C ASP A 210 22.93 19.10 -0.91
N HIS A 211 22.14 18.01 -0.97
CA HIS A 211 22.66 16.67 -0.83
C HIS A 211 23.45 16.22 -2.07
N ILE A 212 24.78 16.19 -1.95
CA ILE A 212 25.71 15.95 -3.06
C ILE A 212 25.44 14.61 -3.79
N PRO A 213 25.28 13.46 -3.11
CA PRO A 213 25.04 12.18 -3.80
C PRO A 213 23.77 12.18 -4.66
N SER A 214 22.66 12.73 -4.17
CA SER A 214 21.42 12.76 -4.96
C SER A 214 21.50 13.72 -6.14
N ARG A 215 22.21 14.86 -6.01
CA ARG A 215 22.49 15.75 -7.14
C ARG A 215 23.32 15.06 -8.22
N TYR A 216 24.32 14.27 -7.82
CA TYR A 216 25.09 13.47 -8.76
C TYR A 216 24.21 12.44 -9.49
N LEU A 217 23.33 11.75 -8.77
CA LEU A 217 22.35 10.83 -9.38
C LEU A 217 21.42 11.55 -10.37
N LEU A 218 20.94 12.75 -10.04
CA LEU A 218 20.11 13.56 -10.93
C LEU A 218 20.90 14.01 -12.18
N LEU A 219 22.18 14.34 -12.05
CA LEU A 219 23.03 14.68 -13.19
C LEU A 219 23.22 13.49 -14.14
N LEU A 220 23.43 12.28 -13.59
CA LEU A 220 23.48 11.06 -14.40
C LEU A 220 22.15 10.83 -15.13
N ALA A 221 21.03 10.99 -14.43
CA ALA A 221 19.70 10.83 -15.00
C ALA A 221 19.37 11.89 -16.07
N ALA A 222 19.94 13.08 -15.99
CA ALA A 222 19.77 14.13 -17.00
C ALA A 222 20.36 13.76 -18.38
N GLY A 223 21.21 12.73 -18.43
CA GLY A 223 21.73 12.11 -19.65
C GLY A 223 21.02 10.82 -20.07
N ASP A 224 19.92 10.44 -19.43
CA ASP A 224 19.14 9.25 -19.82
C ASP A 224 18.64 9.37 -21.27
N PRO A 225 18.57 8.28 -22.05
CA PRO A 225 18.00 8.33 -23.41
C PRO A 225 16.49 8.55 -23.46
N ARG A 226 15.77 8.47 -22.33
CA ARG A 226 14.31 8.57 -22.26
C ARG A 226 13.88 9.90 -21.66
N GLU A 227 13.01 10.62 -22.39
CA GLU A 227 12.49 11.94 -21.98
C GLU A 227 11.81 11.94 -20.62
N GLU A 228 11.07 10.88 -20.32
CA GLU A 228 10.38 10.67 -19.04
C GLU A 228 11.35 10.66 -17.83
N VAL A 229 12.62 10.33 -18.06
CA VAL A 229 13.68 10.28 -17.04
C VAL A 229 14.53 11.54 -17.09
N HIS A 230 15.11 11.87 -18.24
CA HIS A 230 16.01 13.01 -18.35
C HIS A 230 15.30 14.36 -18.20
N GLY A 231 14.06 14.47 -18.67
CA GLY A 231 13.24 15.67 -18.55
C GLY A 231 12.91 15.99 -17.10
N GLU A 232 12.56 14.97 -16.30
CA GLU A 232 12.30 15.13 -14.87
C GLU A 232 13.57 15.52 -14.11
N ALA A 233 14.70 14.86 -14.39
CA ALA A 233 15.97 15.18 -13.76
C ALA A 233 16.43 16.61 -14.06
N GLN A 234 16.36 17.04 -15.32
CA GLN A 234 16.70 18.41 -15.73
C GLN A 234 15.76 19.44 -15.09
N ARG A 235 14.46 19.15 -15.01
CA ARG A 235 13.48 20.02 -14.34
C ARG A 235 13.86 20.24 -12.88
N VAL A 236 14.21 19.18 -12.15
CA VAL A 236 14.62 19.27 -10.74
C VAL A 236 15.92 20.07 -10.60
N LEU A 237 16.94 19.76 -11.40
CA LEU A 237 18.25 20.43 -11.33
C LEU A 237 18.16 21.95 -11.59
N ARG A 238 17.26 22.39 -12.47
CA ARG A 238 17.03 23.82 -12.75
C ARG A 238 16.33 24.57 -11.62
N CYS A 239 15.60 23.86 -10.76
CA CYS A 239 14.90 24.44 -9.62
C CYS A 239 15.76 24.50 -8.35
N LEU A 240 16.97 23.95 -8.36
CA LEU A 240 17.86 24.01 -7.19
C LEU A 240 18.43 25.42 -7.04
N PRO A 241 18.46 25.99 -5.82
CA PRO A 241 19.16 27.24 -5.57
C PRO A 241 20.66 27.06 -5.87
N GLY A 242 21.25 28.09 -6.51
CA GLY A 242 22.67 28.14 -6.86
C GLY A 242 23.58 28.28 -5.64
#